data_AF-A0A382DIP8-F1
#
_entry.id   AF-A0A382DIP8-F1
#
_cell.length_a   1.000
_cell.length_b   1.000
_cell.length_c   1.000
_cell.angle_alpha   90.00
_cell.angle_beta   90.00
_cell.angle_gamma   90.00
#
_symmetry.space_group_name_H-M   'P 1'
#
loop_
_entity.id
_entity.type
_entity.pdbx_description
1 polymer ?
#
loop_
_entity_poly.entity_id
_entity_poly.type
_entity_poly.pdbx_seq_one_letter_code
_entity_poly.pdbx_strand_id
1 'polypeptide(L)' 'MKINKIGVVGAGTMGSGISQVCSLNGFHVTMQDISELLVERGLAVIKKSLARLLDRE' A
#
# COMPACT_ATOMS: atom_id res chain seq x y z
N MET A 1 0.72 19.18 -15.29
CA MET A 1 -0.29 18.22 -14.78
C MET A 1 0.22 17.67 -13.45
N LYS A 2 -0.56 17.74 -12.36
CA LYS A 2 -0.14 17.24 -11.03
C LYS A 2 -0.81 15.88 -10.78
N ILE A 3 -0.02 14.87 -10.44
CA ILE A 3 -0.56 13.55 -10.06
C ILE A 3 -0.96 13.62 -8.59
N ASN A 4 -2.24 13.38 -8.29
CA ASN A 4 -2.76 13.39 -6.92
C ASN A 4 -3.33 12.03 -6.48
N LYS A 5 -3.66 11.15 -7.44
CA LYS A 5 -4.24 9.83 -7.20
C LYS A 5 -3.46 8.76 -7.94
N ILE A 6 -3.20 7.63 -7.29
CA ILE A 6 -2.47 6.50 -7.84
C ILE A 6 -3.30 5.23 -7.66
N GLY A 7 -3.52 4.49 -8.75
CA GLY A 7 -4.11 3.16 -8.71
C GLY A 7 -3.03 2.09 -8.77
N VAL A 8 -3.09 1.10 -7.87
CA VAL A 8 -2.19 -0.06 -7.84
C VAL A 8 -3.01 -1.32 -8.10
N VAL A 9 -2.72 -1.99 -9.21
CA VAL A 9 -3.39 -3.25 -9.59
C VAL A 9 -2.52 -4.42 -9.15
N GLY A 10 -3.06 -5.23 -8.24
CA GLY A 10 -2.37 -6.29 -7.52
C GLY A 10 -2.00 -5.87 -6.10
N ALA A 11 -2.36 -6.69 -5.12
CA ALA A 11 -2.12 -6.51 -3.68
C ALA A 11 -1.08 -7.50 -3.12
N GLY A 12 -0.30 -8.14 -3.99
CA GLY A 12 0.84 -8.99 -3.61
C GLY A 12 2.01 -8.21 -3.00
N THR A 13 3.18 -8.84 -2.87
CA THR A 13 4.38 -8.26 -2.25
C THR A 13 4.77 -6.90 -2.85
N MET A 14 4.85 -6.83 -4.18
CA MET A 14 5.20 -5.59 -4.88
C MET A 14 4.11 -4.52 -4.76
N GLY A 15 2.84 -4.90 -4.96
CA GLY A 15 1.71 -3.97 -4.89
C GLY A 15 1.53 -3.33 -3.52
N SER A 16 1.73 -4.10 -2.46
CA SER A 16 1.74 -3.59 -1.08
C SER A 16 2.88 -2.60 -0.84
N GLY A 17 4.09 -2.90 -1.32
CA GLY A 17 5.25 -2.03 -1.19
C GLY A 17 5.09 -0.71 -1.95
N ILE A 18 4.64 -0.78 -3.21
CA ILE A 18 4.35 0.41 -4.03
C ILE A 18 3.29 1.26 -3.35
N SER A 19 2.20 0.65 -2.88
CA SER A 19 1.10 1.35 -2.20
C SER A 19 1.58 2.06 -0.93
N GLN A 20 2.41 1.40 -0.12
CA GLN A 20 2.99 2.01 1.09
C GLN A 20 3.85 3.23 0.74
N VAL A 21 4.80 3.09 -0.20
CA VAL A 21 5.72 4.18 -0.57
C VAL A 21 4.95 5.37 -1.13
N CYS A 22 4.01 5.14 -2.04
CA CYS A 22 3.17 6.20 -2.59
C CYS A 22 2.32 6.88 -1.50
N SER A 23 1.71 6.11 -0.61
CA SER A 23 0.88 6.69 0.47
C SER A 23 1.72 7.55 1.43
N LEU A 24 2.94 7.11 1.77
CA LEU A 24 3.87 7.88 2.62
C LEU A 24 4.33 9.19 1.96
N ASN A 25 4.32 9.27 0.63
CA ASN A 25 4.67 10.48 -0.11
C ASN A 25 3.46 11.40 -0.38
N GLY A 26 2.33 11.19 0.31
CA GLY A 26 1.16 12.07 0.26
C GLY A 26 0.26 11.87 -0.95
N PHE A 27 0.40 10.76 -1.68
CA PHE A 27 -0.52 10.41 -2.75
C PHE A 27 -1.75 9.69 -2.20
N HIS A 28 -2.91 9.96 -2.79
CA HIS A 28 -4.11 9.17 -2.52
C HIS A 28 -4.04 7.87 -3.32
N VAL A 29 -3.79 6.74 -2.65
CA VAL A 29 -3.59 5.45 -3.30
C VAL A 29 -4.83 4.57 -3.18
N THR A 30 -5.21 3.92 -4.27
CA THR A 30 -6.23 2.86 -4.30
C THR A 30 -5.60 1.57 -4.78
N MET A 31 -5.69 0.51 -3.97
CA MET A 31 -5.17 -0.81 -4.29
C MET A 31 -6.33 -1.76 -4.64
N GLN A 32 -6.24 -2.44 -5.78
CA GLN A 32 -7.28 -3.32 -6.32
C GLN A 32 -6.68 -4.69 -6.60
N ASP A 33 -7.39 -5.76 -6.25
CA ASP A 33 -7.05 -7.13 -6.65
C ASP A 33 -8.33 -7.90 -7.04
N ILE A 34 -8.19 -9.11 -7.58
CA ILE A 34 -9.32 -9.97 -8.01
C ILE A 34 -10.16 -10.50 -6.84
N SER A 35 -9.67 -10.36 -5.61
CA SER A 35 -10.29 -10.90 -4.40
C SER A 35 -10.04 -9.95 -3.23
N GLU A 36 -11.08 -9.74 -2.42
CA GLU A 36 -11.00 -8.95 -1.19
C GLU A 36 -9.94 -9.49 -0.22
N LEU A 37 -9.83 -10.81 -0.10
CA LEU A 37 -8.82 -11.47 0.74
C LEU A 37 -7.39 -11.07 0.36
N LEU A 38 -7.10 -10.87 -0.93
CA LEU A 38 -5.78 -10.45 -1.39
C LEU A 38 -5.52 -8.99 -1.01
N VAL A 39 -6.52 -8.13 -1.14
CA VAL A 39 -6.44 -6.72 -0.71
C VAL A 39 -6.21 -6.64 0.80
N GLU A 40 -6.95 -7.39 1.61
CA GLU A 40 -6.78 -7.45 3.06
C GLU A 40 -5.38 -7.92 3.46
N ARG A 41 -4.86 -8.97 2.79
CA ARG A 41 -3.47 -9.44 2.99
C ARG A 41 -2.47 -8.35 2.69
N GLY A 42 -2.63 -7.64 1.57
CA GLY A 42 -1.74 -6.54 1.21
C GLY A 42 -1.78 -5.41 2.25
N LEU A 43 -2.98 -5.02 2.70
CA LEU A 43 -3.16 -4.05 3.77
C LEU A 43 -2.51 -4.50 5.09
N ALA A 44 -2.62 -5.78 5.45
CA ALA A 44 -1.97 -6.33 6.64
C ALA A 44 -0.44 -6.26 6.56
N VAL A 45 0.14 -6.52 5.38
CA VAL A 45 1.59 -6.37 5.13
C VAL A 45 2.02 -4.91 5.33
N ILE A 46 1.28 -3.95 4.76
CA ILE A 46 1.57 -2.52 4.92
C ILE A 46 1.50 -2.11 6.39
N LYS A 47 0.44 -2.50 7.12
CA LYS A 47 0.29 -2.21 8.56
C LYS A 47 1.45 -2.75 9.37
N LYS A 48 1.86 -4.01 9.13
CA LYS A 48 3.00 -4.64 9.82
C LYS A 48 4.32 -3.95 9.52
N SER A 49 4.52 -3.53 8.26
CA SER A 49 5.69 -2.78 7.82
C SER A 49 5.79 -1.43 8.53
N LEU A 50 4.68 -0.68 8.60
CA LEU A 50 4.61 0.61 9.29
C LEU A 50 4.83 0.47 10.81
N ALA A 51 4.22 -0.53 11.46
CA ALA A 51 4.44 -0.79 12.88
C ALA A 51 5.94 -1.00 13.20
N ARG A 52 6.64 -1.79 12.37
CA ARG A 52 8.09 -2.01 12.51
C ARG A 52 8.94 -0.77 12.31
N LEU A 53 8.46 0.20 11.54
CA LEU A 53 9.17 1.47 11.36
C LEU A 53 9.01 2.35 12.61
N LEU A 54 7.83 2.35 13.23
CA LEU A 54 7.58 3.05 14.48
C LEU A 54 8.36 2.44 15.65
N ASP A 55 8.47 1.12 15.72
CA ASP A 55 9.22 0.43 16.79
C ASP A 55 10.75 0.67 16.73
N ARG A 56 11.25 1.29 15.64
CA ARG A 56 12.68 1.55 15.41
C ARG A 56 13.09 2.99 15.68
N GLU A 57 12.16 3.85 16.08
CA GLU A 57 12.39 5.21 16.58
C GLU A 57 12.25 5.27 18.10
#